data_AF-A0A845Y7Q8-F1
#
_entry.id   AF-A0A845Y7Q8-F1
#
_cell.length_a   1.000
_cell.length_b   1.000
_cell.length_c   1.000
_cell.angle_alpha   90.00
_cell.angle_beta   90.00
_cell.angle_gamma   90.00
#
_symmetry.space_group_name_H-M   'P 1'
#
loop_
_entity.id
_entity.type
_entity.pdbx_description
1 polymer ?
#
loop_
_entity_poly.entity_id
_entity_poly.type
_entity_poly.pdbx_seq_one_letter_code
_entity_poly.pdbx_strand_id
1 'polypeptide(L)'
;MSVQHMKIKKIEYQDQEYEWKIETLELLPNLTLLVGGSGAGKTQILNSIFSLKKIANGASFNGVRWDICFVTEDSVNYRWKGEFKTKKIDELFPEIISSEEDEFDIIEESFYKDNQKIIERNSQGIFFKNEKMPKLSPSQSLVELFQREEDIAPAKENLDKIIFSKPYKAFEDAGIIFLSVLPKDDNYSLIDIQNSNFTVPIKLLLINQYIPEIFQKIKNKFIKIFPQIQDIKVDSVSGNYGSFFVYIKIKEKGITDWISQENISSGMYKTLIHLSELFLTPEGSVILIDEFENSLGINCIDSVTDLILENRNLQFIITSHHPYVINNISPEFWKIVLRKGGSISTKNAEY
;
A
#
# COMPACT_ATOMS: atom_id res chain seq x y z
N MET A 1 14.43 5.89 22.31
CA MET A 1 12.95 5.97 22.32
C MET A 1 12.48 5.30 21.05
N SER A 2 11.56 4.33 21.13
CA SER A 2 11.02 3.69 19.93
C SER A 2 10.19 4.71 19.16
N VAL A 3 10.66 5.12 17.98
CA VAL A 3 9.85 5.89 17.03
C VAL A 3 8.65 5.01 16.70
N GLN A 4 7.45 5.46 17.07
CA GLN A 4 6.25 4.83 16.56
C GLN A 4 6.19 5.19 15.08
N HIS A 5 5.63 4.35 14.22
CA HIS A 5 5.46 4.66 12.80
C HIS A 5 3.98 4.64 12.44
N MET A 6 3.60 5.10 11.24
CA MET A 6 2.20 5.09 10.81
C MET A 6 1.55 3.73 11.06
N LYS A 7 0.41 3.71 11.75
CA LYS A 7 -0.40 2.49 11.90
C LYS A 7 -1.87 2.83 11.80
N ILE A 8 -2.57 2.24 10.83
CA ILE A 8 -4.02 2.25 10.79
C ILE A 8 -4.51 1.36 11.93
N LYS A 9 -5.32 1.93 12.82
CA LYS A 9 -5.89 1.23 13.98
C LYS A 9 -7.26 0.66 13.67
N LYS A 10 -8.07 1.45 12.97
CA LYS A 10 -9.48 1.14 12.73
C LYS A 10 -9.94 1.73 11.41
N ILE A 11 -10.82 1.00 10.72
CA ILE A 11 -11.52 1.46 9.53
C ILE A 11 -12.99 1.05 9.57
N GLU A 12 -13.86 1.96 9.15
CA GLU A 12 -15.22 1.70 8.66
C GLU A 12 -15.31 2.28 7.26
N TYR A 13 -16.02 1.59 6.38
CA TYR A 13 -16.18 2.01 5.00
C TYR A 13 -17.54 1.56 4.50
N GLN A 14 -18.21 2.39 3.72
CA GLN A 14 -19.47 2.04 3.09
C GLN A 14 -19.49 2.60 1.68
N ASP A 15 -20.09 1.83 0.80
CA ASP A 15 -20.38 2.18 -0.57
C ASP A 15 -21.90 2.14 -0.73
N GLN A 16 -22.50 3.33 -0.86
CA GLN A 16 -23.94 3.47 -0.95
C GLN A 16 -24.48 3.18 -2.36
N GLU A 17 -23.64 3.28 -3.39
CA GLU A 17 -24.02 2.94 -4.76
C GLU A 17 -24.26 1.43 -4.88
N TYR A 18 -23.33 0.63 -4.37
CA TYR A 18 -23.39 -0.83 -4.43
C TYR A 18 -23.95 -1.49 -3.15
N GLU A 19 -24.51 -0.68 -2.24
CA GLU A 19 -25.19 -1.10 -1.01
C GLU A 19 -24.41 -2.10 -0.14
N TRP A 20 -23.10 -1.86 0.04
CA TRP A 20 -22.26 -2.68 0.92
C TRP A 20 -21.43 -1.84 1.89
N LYS A 21 -21.01 -2.46 3.00
CA LYS A 21 -20.21 -1.83 4.04
C LYS A 21 -19.22 -2.80 4.68
N ILE A 22 -18.13 -2.25 5.18
CA ILE A 22 -17.22 -2.86 6.15
C ILE A 22 -17.64 -2.30 7.51
N GLU A 23 -18.15 -3.19 8.36
CA GLU A 23 -18.32 -2.90 9.79
C GLU A 23 -16.96 -2.59 10.41
N THR A 24 -16.95 -2.00 11.61
CA THR A 24 -15.71 -1.65 12.32
C THR A 24 -14.68 -2.79 12.25
N LEU A 25 -13.59 -2.53 11.52
CA LEU A 25 -12.44 -3.41 11.44
C LEU A 25 -11.29 -2.79 12.22
N GLU A 26 -10.87 -3.47 13.28
CA GLU A 26 -9.65 -3.15 14.02
C GLU A 26 -8.47 -3.88 13.40
N LEU A 27 -7.42 -3.12 13.07
CA LEU A 27 -6.20 -3.61 12.44
C LEU A 27 -5.08 -3.72 13.47
N LEU A 28 -4.21 -4.70 13.24
CA LEU A 28 -3.09 -4.99 14.12
C LEU A 28 -1.88 -4.11 13.77
N PRO A 29 -1.03 -3.78 14.76
CA PRO A 29 0.03 -2.79 14.60
C PRO A 29 1.21 -3.25 13.74
N ASN A 30 1.37 -4.55 13.48
CA ASN A 30 2.39 -5.08 12.57
C ASN A 30 1.69 -5.81 11.42
N LEU A 31 1.29 -7.07 11.63
CA LEU A 31 0.66 -7.90 10.61
C LEU A 31 -0.81 -8.11 10.92
N THR A 32 -1.66 -7.87 9.91
CA THR A 32 -3.05 -8.35 9.88
C THR A 32 -3.21 -9.31 8.72
N LEU A 33 -3.47 -10.58 9.00
CA LEU A 33 -3.86 -11.59 8.01
C LEU A 33 -5.40 -11.68 7.96
N LEU A 34 -5.98 -11.24 6.85
CA LEU A 34 -7.39 -11.40 6.55
C LEU A 34 -7.63 -12.82 6.03
N VAL A 35 -8.33 -13.64 6.83
CA VAL A 35 -8.64 -15.05 6.53
C VAL A 35 -10.12 -15.20 6.27
N GLY A 36 -10.52 -15.99 5.27
CA GLY A 36 -11.93 -16.29 5.02
C GLY A 36 -12.15 -16.94 3.67
N GLY A 37 -13.35 -17.46 3.44
CA GLY A 37 -13.72 -18.09 2.16
C GLY A 37 -13.60 -17.14 0.97
N SER A 38 -13.59 -17.71 -0.24
CA SER A 38 -13.67 -16.94 -1.48
C SER A 38 -14.96 -16.10 -1.50
N GLY A 39 -14.87 -14.83 -1.92
CA GLY A 39 -16.02 -13.91 -1.94
C GLY A 39 -16.39 -13.25 -0.59
N ALA A 40 -15.67 -13.57 0.51
CA ALA A 40 -15.95 -12.98 1.83
C ALA A 40 -15.67 -11.45 1.93
N GLY A 41 -15.00 -10.84 0.94
CA GLY A 41 -14.72 -9.40 0.92
C GLY A 41 -13.30 -8.99 1.32
N LYS A 42 -12.34 -9.93 1.38
CA LYS A 42 -10.94 -9.67 1.74
C LYS A 42 -10.27 -8.61 0.84
N THR A 43 -10.30 -8.82 -0.48
CA THR A 43 -9.81 -7.86 -1.49
C THR A 43 -10.53 -6.52 -1.39
N GLN A 44 -11.84 -6.54 -1.08
CA GLN A 44 -12.64 -5.33 -0.95
C GLN A 44 -12.22 -4.47 0.26
N ILE A 45 -11.80 -5.10 1.36
CA ILE A 45 -11.17 -4.42 2.50
C ILE A 45 -9.88 -3.71 2.06
N LEU A 46 -8.97 -4.42 1.37
CA LEU A 46 -7.72 -3.81 0.90
C LEU A 46 -7.98 -2.64 -0.05
N ASN A 47 -8.87 -2.83 -1.02
CA ASN A 47 -9.25 -1.78 -1.96
C ASN A 47 -9.87 -0.57 -1.26
N SER A 48 -10.68 -0.77 -0.21
CA SER A 48 -11.26 0.32 0.57
C SER A 48 -10.18 1.16 1.25
N ILE A 49 -9.19 0.51 1.87
CA ILE A 49 -8.04 1.21 2.49
C ILE A 49 -7.26 1.99 1.43
N PHE A 50 -7.03 1.39 0.26
CA PHE A 50 -6.33 2.05 -0.83
C PHE A 50 -7.13 3.22 -1.43
N SER A 51 -8.47 3.11 -1.49
CA SER A 51 -9.34 4.21 -1.90
C SER A 51 -9.21 5.42 -0.97
N LEU A 52 -8.99 5.24 0.33
CA LEU A 52 -8.75 6.37 1.24
C LEU A 52 -7.50 7.16 0.88
N LYS A 53 -6.43 6.50 0.46
CA LYS A 53 -5.25 7.19 -0.12
C LYS A 53 -5.65 7.97 -1.37
N LYS A 54 -6.44 7.39 -2.27
CA LYS A 54 -6.90 8.10 -3.48
C LYS A 54 -7.74 9.35 -3.13
N ILE A 55 -8.68 9.22 -2.18
CA ILE A 55 -9.51 10.35 -1.69
C ILE A 55 -8.65 11.44 -1.06
N ALA A 56 -7.64 11.03 -0.29
CA ALA A 56 -6.68 11.95 0.31
C ALA A 56 -5.82 12.67 -0.74
N ASN A 57 -5.74 12.14 -1.98
CA ASN A 57 -5.08 12.73 -3.15
C ASN A 57 -6.07 13.36 -4.15
N GLY A 58 -7.29 13.68 -3.69
CA GLY A 58 -8.29 14.39 -4.49
C GLY A 58 -9.17 13.53 -5.40
N ALA A 59 -9.07 12.20 -5.34
CA ALA A 59 -10.00 11.34 -6.07
C ALA A 59 -11.43 11.44 -5.49
N SER A 60 -12.39 11.41 -6.40
CA SER A 60 -13.82 11.48 -6.11
C SER A 60 -14.48 10.11 -6.34
N PHE A 61 -15.43 9.73 -5.49
CA PHE A 61 -16.15 8.46 -5.57
C PHE A 61 -17.65 8.66 -5.35
N ASN A 62 -18.46 7.83 -6.01
CA ASN A 62 -19.91 7.86 -5.85
C ASN A 62 -20.33 7.22 -4.52
N GLY A 63 -20.99 7.98 -3.64
CA GLY A 63 -21.64 7.44 -2.44
C GLY A 63 -20.74 6.73 -1.42
N VAL A 64 -19.43 7.00 -1.45
CA VAL A 64 -18.49 6.43 -0.49
C VAL A 64 -18.54 7.19 0.83
N ARG A 65 -18.64 6.45 1.93
CA ARG A 65 -18.55 6.94 3.31
C ARG A 65 -17.40 6.24 4.03
N TRP A 66 -16.63 6.99 4.81
CA TRP A 66 -15.47 6.46 5.54
C TRP A 66 -15.35 6.99 6.97
N ASP A 67 -14.72 6.19 7.84
CA ASP A 67 -14.23 6.58 9.16
C ASP A 67 -12.94 5.78 9.41
N ILE A 68 -11.79 6.45 9.34
CA ILE A 68 -10.47 5.84 9.56
C ILE A 68 -9.79 6.48 10.77
N CYS A 69 -9.22 5.64 11.63
CA CYS A 69 -8.34 6.04 12.71
C CYS A 69 -6.94 5.51 12.48
N PHE A 70 -5.94 6.37 12.59
CA PHE A 70 -4.54 6.00 12.47
C PHE A 70 -3.67 6.81 13.44
N VAL A 71 -2.49 6.29 13.73
CA VAL A 71 -1.46 6.96 14.54
C VAL A 71 -0.25 7.27 13.66
N THR A 72 0.40 8.41 13.87
CA THR A 72 1.61 8.81 13.14
C THR A 72 2.87 8.62 13.98
N GLU A 73 4.01 9.04 13.44
CA GLU A 73 5.32 8.76 14.03
C GLU A 73 5.51 9.33 15.45
N ASP A 74 4.88 10.47 15.73
CA ASP A 74 4.93 11.17 17.03
C ASP A 74 3.80 10.75 17.99
N SER A 75 3.23 9.56 17.80
CA SER A 75 2.10 9.03 18.59
C SER A 75 0.81 9.89 18.52
N VAL A 76 0.72 10.82 17.57
CA VAL A 76 -0.47 11.64 17.33
C VAL A 76 -1.59 10.78 16.75
N ASN A 77 -2.78 10.87 17.34
CA ASN A 77 -3.94 10.12 16.90
C ASN A 77 -4.78 10.95 15.95
N TYR A 78 -5.02 10.42 14.76
CA TYR A 78 -5.90 11.02 13.78
C TYR A 78 -7.16 10.20 13.61
N ARG A 79 -8.27 10.91 13.39
CA ARG A 79 -9.53 10.33 12.93
C ARG A 79 -10.06 11.17 11.78
N TRP A 80 -10.27 10.53 10.64
CA TRP A 80 -10.79 11.17 9.45
C TRP A 80 -12.06 10.49 8.99
N LYS A 81 -13.11 11.30 8.80
CA LYS A 81 -14.42 10.84 8.35
C LYS A 81 -14.91 11.67 7.19
N GLY A 82 -15.70 11.07 6.33
CA GLY A 82 -16.50 11.82 5.38
C GLY A 82 -17.48 10.96 4.61
N GLU A 83 -18.26 11.62 3.78
CA GLU A 83 -19.30 11.02 2.95
C GLU A 83 -19.43 11.80 1.64
N PHE A 84 -19.30 11.09 0.53
CA PHE A 84 -19.65 11.57 -0.80
C PHE A 84 -21.15 11.48 -1.03
N LYS A 85 -21.67 12.41 -1.84
CA LYS A 85 -23.02 12.36 -2.37
C LYS A 85 -23.18 11.14 -3.28
N THR A 86 -24.31 10.45 -3.13
CA THR A 86 -24.68 9.30 -3.95
C THR A 86 -25.57 9.73 -5.11
N LYS A 87 -25.19 9.39 -6.35
CA LYS A 87 -26.08 9.40 -7.52
C LYS A 87 -26.40 7.94 -7.87
N LYS A 88 -27.68 7.58 -7.96
CA LYS A 88 -28.07 6.26 -8.50
C LYS A 88 -27.95 6.32 -10.02
N ILE A 89 -27.06 5.52 -10.60
CA ILE A 89 -26.92 5.38 -12.05
C ILE A 89 -27.99 4.40 -12.55
N ASP A 90 -28.81 4.80 -13.52
CA ASP A 90 -29.81 3.91 -14.13
C ASP A 90 -29.12 2.80 -14.95
N GLU A 91 -29.40 1.54 -14.62
CA GLU A 91 -28.74 0.34 -15.16
C GLU A 91 -28.91 0.13 -16.68
N LEU A 92 -29.80 0.87 -17.33
CA LEU A 92 -30.16 0.66 -18.74
C LEU A 92 -29.11 1.18 -19.74
N PHE A 93 -28.18 2.06 -19.34
CA PHE A 93 -27.17 2.65 -20.23
C PHE A 93 -25.82 2.95 -19.53
N PRO A 94 -25.06 1.92 -19.12
CA PRO A 94 -23.77 2.11 -18.43
C PRO A 94 -22.70 2.82 -19.28
N GLU A 95 -22.75 2.66 -20.61
CA GLU A 95 -21.77 3.24 -21.55
C GLU A 95 -22.01 4.72 -21.88
N ILE A 96 -23.19 5.28 -21.56
CA ILE A 96 -23.55 6.67 -21.93
C ILE A 96 -23.32 7.65 -20.77
N ILE A 97 -23.17 7.15 -19.53
CA ILE A 97 -23.15 7.99 -18.31
C ILE A 97 -21.79 7.94 -17.59
N SER A 98 -20.95 6.93 -17.81
CA SER A 98 -19.62 6.88 -17.20
C SER A 98 -18.59 7.72 -17.98
N SER A 99 -18.79 9.04 -18.01
CA SER A 99 -17.64 9.92 -18.26
C SER A 99 -16.67 9.77 -17.08
N GLU A 100 -15.38 9.60 -17.35
CA GLU A 100 -14.29 9.61 -16.35
C GLU A 100 -14.19 10.95 -15.56
N GLU A 101 -15.17 11.85 -15.70
CA GLU A 101 -15.22 13.22 -15.21
C GLU A 101 -16.35 13.48 -14.18
N ASP A 102 -17.10 12.46 -13.74
CA ASP A 102 -18.12 12.68 -12.72
C ASP A 102 -17.47 12.93 -11.33
N GLU A 103 -17.28 14.20 -11.00
CA GLU A 103 -16.97 14.64 -9.65
C GLU A 103 -18.21 14.58 -8.76
N PHE A 104 -18.07 13.95 -7.60
CA PHE A 104 -19.10 13.78 -6.57
C PHE A 104 -18.77 14.70 -5.40
N ASP A 105 -19.75 15.50 -4.98
CA ASP A 105 -19.58 16.40 -3.83
C ASP A 105 -19.44 15.60 -2.54
N ILE A 106 -18.50 15.98 -1.67
CA ILE A 106 -18.43 15.52 -0.28
C ILE A 106 -19.41 16.36 0.53
N ILE A 107 -20.45 15.71 1.07
CA ILE A 107 -21.55 16.36 1.82
C ILE A 107 -21.20 16.59 3.29
N GLU A 108 -20.39 15.71 3.87
CA GLU A 108 -19.90 15.80 5.23
C GLU A 108 -18.45 15.33 5.28
N GLU A 109 -17.61 16.05 6.01
CA GLU A 109 -16.24 15.63 6.28
C GLU A 109 -15.79 16.20 7.61
N SER A 110 -15.07 15.42 8.41
CA SER A 110 -14.48 15.92 9.65
C SER A 110 -13.16 15.24 9.94
N PHE A 111 -12.25 16.03 10.50
CA PHE A 111 -10.89 15.60 10.77
C PHE A 111 -10.50 15.99 12.19
N TYR A 112 -10.00 15.01 12.94
CA TYR A 112 -9.65 15.14 14.34
C TYR A 112 -8.19 14.80 14.55
N LYS A 113 -7.52 15.58 15.40
CA LYS A 113 -6.16 15.36 15.89
C LYS A 113 -6.23 15.27 17.42
N ASP A 114 -5.81 14.15 18.00
CA ASP A 114 -5.90 13.84 19.43
C ASP A 114 -7.28 14.12 20.04
N ASN A 115 -8.33 13.63 19.36
CA ASN A 115 -9.75 13.83 19.68
C ASN A 115 -10.26 15.28 19.59
N GLN A 116 -9.42 16.25 19.24
CA GLN A 116 -9.83 17.61 18.94
C GLN A 116 -10.19 17.73 17.46
N LYS A 117 -11.40 18.23 17.17
CA LYS A 117 -11.84 18.53 15.80
C LYS A 117 -11.04 19.74 15.27
N ILE A 118 -10.31 19.53 14.18
CA ILE A 118 -9.46 20.56 13.55
C ILE A 118 -10.17 21.23 12.39
N ILE A 119 -10.82 20.42 11.55
CA ILE A 119 -11.54 20.90 10.38
C ILE A 119 -12.81 20.09 10.14
N GLU A 120 -13.84 20.76 9.66
CA GLU A 120 -15.06 20.11 9.22
C GLU A 120 -15.69 20.78 8.00
N ARG A 121 -16.43 19.98 7.26
CA ARG A 121 -17.33 20.36 6.17
C ARG A 121 -18.71 19.85 6.52
N ASN A 122 -19.70 20.75 6.49
CA ASN A 122 -21.10 20.44 6.72
C ASN A 122 -21.99 21.33 5.83
N SER A 123 -23.31 21.27 6.04
CA SER A 123 -24.29 22.04 5.26
C SER A 123 -24.14 23.57 5.32
N GLN A 124 -23.42 24.11 6.32
CA GLN A 124 -23.19 25.55 6.49
C GLN A 124 -21.87 26.04 5.82
N GLY A 125 -21.00 25.11 5.42
CA GLY A 125 -19.72 25.38 4.79
C GLY A 125 -18.56 24.59 5.42
N ILE A 126 -17.35 25.08 5.20
CA ILE A 126 -16.11 24.53 5.78
C ILE A 126 -15.67 25.41 6.95
N PHE A 127 -15.31 24.79 8.06
CA PHE A 127 -14.81 25.46 9.25
C PHE A 127 -13.45 24.88 9.65
N PHE A 128 -12.41 25.71 9.62
CA PHE A 128 -11.06 25.36 10.08
C PHE A 128 -10.80 26.06 11.40
N LYS A 129 -10.51 25.30 12.47
CA LYS A 129 -10.33 25.83 13.84
C LYS A 129 -11.47 26.77 14.29
N ASN A 130 -12.70 26.43 13.92
CA ASN A 130 -13.95 27.19 14.13
C ASN A 130 -14.11 28.48 13.30
N GLU A 131 -13.19 28.78 12.38
CA GLU A 131 -13.33 29.90 11.44
C GLU A 131 -13.91 29.43 10.11
N LYS A 132 -14.87 30.19 9.58
CA LYS A 132 -15.53 29.86 8.32
C LYS A 132 -14.59 30.15 7.15
N MET A 133 -14.38 29.14 6.31
CA MET A 133 -13.54 29.25 5.12
C MET A 133 -14.30 29.77 3.90
N PRO A 134 -13.61 30.37 2.91
CA PRO A 134 -14.16 30.63 1.60
C PRO A 134 -14.70 29.36 0.91
N LYS A 135 -15.42 29.56 -0.18
CA LYS A 135 -15.89 28.43 -0.99
C LYS A 135 -14.69 27.72 -1.63
N LEU A 136 -14.46 26.48 -1.24
CA LEU A 136 -13.45 25.58 -1.80
C LEU A 136 -14.12 24.50 -2.66
N SER A 137 -13.31 23.64 -3.29
CA SER A 137 -13.82 22.54 -4.10
C SER A 137 -14.72 21.62 -3.27
N PRO A 138 -15.96 21.34 -3.74
CA PRO A 138 -16.87 20.42 -3.06
C PRO A 138 -16.53 18.96 -3.31
N SER A 139 -15.75 18.62 -4.34
CA SER A 139 -15.40 17.24 -4.70
C SER A 139 -14.11 16.73 -4.06
N GLN A 140 -13.23 17.65 -3.63
CA GLN A 140 -11.96 17.30 -2.99
C GLN A 140 -12.09 17.20 -1.47
N SER A 141 -11.34 16.27 -0.87
CA SER A 141 -11.27 16.11 0.58
C SER A 141 -10.60 17.30 1.26
N LEU A 142 -10.95 17.55 2.53
CA LEU A 142 -10.28 18.54 3.38
C LEU A 142 -8.81 18.18 3.60
N VAL A 143 -8.46 16.89 3.59
CA VAL A 143 -7.07 16.42 3.65
C VAL A 143 -6.26 16.92 2.45
N GLU A 144 -6.81 16.85 1.24
CA GLU A 144 -6.17 17.35 0.02
C GLU A 144 -6.12 18.89 -0.01
N LEU A 145 -7.25 19.54 0.30
CA LEU A 145 -7.38 21.00 0.24
C LEU A 145 -6.46 21.72 1.24
N PHE A 146 -6.22 21.12 2.41
CA PHE A 146 -5.41 21.68 3.48
C PHE A 146 -4.11 20.90 3.70
N GLN A 147 -3.60 20.21 2.67
CA GLN A 147 -2.40 19.37 2.74
C GLN A 147 -1.12 20.11 3.17
N ARG A 148 -1.12 21.45 3.19
CA ARG A 148 0.01 22.28 3.64
C ARG A 148 -0.14 22.82 5.06
N GLU A 149 -1.29 22.63 5.70
CA GLU A 149 -1.50 23.06 7.09
C GLU A 149 -0.76 22.15 8.06
N GLU A 150 -0.08 22.70 9.05
CA GLU A 150 0.73 21.94 10.02
C GLU A 150 -0.04 20.83 10.74
N ASP A 151 -1.35 21.01 10.95
CA ASP A 151 -2.20 20.01 11.60
C ASP A 151 -2.66 18.87 10.68
N ILE A 152 -2.59 19.05 9.35
CA ILE A 152 -3.14 18.15 8.33
C ILE A 152 -2.04 17.53 7.45
N ALA A 153 -0.95 18.25 7.16
CA ALA A 153 0.16 17.78 6.36
C ALA A 153 0.72 16.43 6.85
N PRO A 154 0.96 16.20 8.16
CA PRO A 154 1.43 14.90 8.63
C PRO A 154 0.45 13.77 8.30
N ALA A 155 -0.85 14.03 8.38
CA ALA A 155 -1.85 13.03 8.05
C ALA A 155 -1.91 12.70 6.56
N LYS A 156 -1.81 13.72 5.70
CA LYS A 156 -1.69 13.55 4.24
C LYS A 156 -0.47 12.69 3.91
N GLU A 157 0.70 13.07 4.41
CA GLU A 157 1.96 12.35 4.18
C GLU A 157 1.86 10.88 4.61
N ASN A 158 1.25 10.61 5.76
CA ASN A 158 1.04 9.24 6.23
C ASN A 158 0.06 8.47 5.32
N LEU A 159 -1.08 9.05 4.94
CA LEU A 159 -2.00 8.40 4.00
C LEU A 159 -1.34 8.10 2.64
N ASP A 160 -0.39 8.93 2.19
CA ASP A 160 0.39 8.69 0.98
C ASP A 160 1.35 7.50 1.10
N LYS A 161 1.76 7.13 2.32
CA LYS A 161 2.58 5.95 2.60
C LYS A 161 1.80 4.62 2.53
N ILE A 162 0.50 4.63 2.20
CA ILE A 162 -0.26 3.40 1.89
C ILE A 162 0.14 2.89 0.50
N ILE A 163 0.61 1.65 0.43
CA ILE A 163 1.12 1.02 -0.79
C ILE A 163 0.34 -0.26 -1.04
N PHE A 164 -0.24 -0.39 -2.22
CA PHE A 164 -0.79 -1.66 -2.69
C PHE A 164 0.30 -2.39 -3.47
N SER A 165 0.88 -3.42 -2.88
CA SER A 165 1.88 -4.25 -3.55
C SER A 165 1.18 -5.05 -4.64
N LYS A 166 1.65 -4.89 -5.88
CA LYS A 166 1.07 -5.58 -7.05
C LYS A 166 1.82 -6.89 -7.27
N PRO A 167 1.15 -7.92 -7.82
CA PRO A 167 1.83 -9.13 -8.23
C PRO A 167 2.76 -8.81 -9.40
N TYR A 168 4.06 -8.69 -9.11
CA TYR A 168 5.05 -8.37 -10.12
C TYR A 168 5.19 -9.50 -11.15
N LYS A 169 5.19 -9.16 -12.43
CA LYS A 169 5.55 -10.07 -13.53
C LYS A 169 6.88 -9.63 -14.14
N ALA A 170 7.81 -10.58 -14.23
CA ALA A 170 9.16 -10.36 -14.76
C ALA A 170 9.21 -9.70 -16.14
N PHE A 171 8.18 -9.86 -16.98
CA PHE A 171 8.10 -9.23 -18.31
C PHE A 171 7.42 -7.86 -18.31
N GLU A 172 6.41 -7.63 -17.47
CA GLU A 172 5.62 -6.38 -17.47
C GLU A 172 6.28 -5.29 -16.61
N ASP A 173 7.09 -5.67 -15.62
CA ASP A 173 7.70 -4.76 -14.64
C ASP A 173 9.20 -4.50 -14.87
N ALA A 174 9.71 -4.72 -16.07
CA ALA A 174 11.06 -4.24 -16.42
C ALA A 174 11.08 -2.72 -16.19
N GLY A 175 11.89 -2.27 -15.22
CA GLY A 175 11.90 -0.88 -14.82
C GLY A 175 12.36 -0.01 -15.98
N ILE A 176 11.44 0.70 -16.62
CA ILE A 176 11.79 1.72 -17.60
C ILE A 176 12.08 3.00 -16.82
N ILE A 177 13.30 3.48 -16.91
CA ILE A 177 13.70 4.78 -16.40
C ILE A 177 14.01 5.67 -17.60
N PHE A 178 13.50 6.89 -17.64
CA PHE A 178 14.05 7.90 -18.55
C PHE A 178 15.21 8.63 -17.87
N LEU A 179 16.31 8.88 -18.58
CA LEU A 179 17.49 9.60 -18.06
C LEU A 179 17.10 10.98 -17.50
N SER A 180 16.03 11.60 -18.02
CA SER A 180 15.47 12.84 -17.50
C SER A 180 14.89 12.74 -16.08
N VAL A 181 14.59 11.53 -15.61
CA VAL A 181 13.95 11.24 -14.32
C VAL A 181 14.98 10.80 -13.28
N LEU A 182 16.22 10.49 -13.66
CA LEU A 182 17.31 10.31 -12.71
C LEU A 182 17.89 11.69 -12.36
N PRO A 183 17.72 12.18 -11.12
CA PRO A 183 18.47 13.32 -10.62
C PRO A 183 19.95 13.18 -10.95
N LYS A 184 20.55 14.28 -11.41
CA LYS A 184 21.96 14.36 -11.83
C LYS A 184 22.95 14.27 -10.65
N ASP A 185 22.46 14.21 -9.42
CA ASP A 185 23.30 14.17 -8.22
C ASP A 185 23.69 12.73 -7.88
N ASP A 186 24.99 12.46 -7.90
CA ASP A 186 25.63 11.15 -7.68
C ASP A 186 25.63 10.69 -6.20
N ASN A 187 24.70 11.16 -5.36
CA ASN A 187 24.66 10.82 -3.93
C ASN A 187 23.22 10.62 -3.43
N TYR A 188 22.70 9.41 -3.59
CA TYR A 188 21.43 9.00 -2.98
C TYR A 188 21.67 8.40 -1.59
N SER A 189 20.98 8.93 -0.58
CA SER A 189 20.85 8.23 0.71
C SER A 189 19.78 7.15 0.63
N LEU A 190 19.75 6.23 1.61
CA LEU A 190 18.73 5.19 1.66
C LEU A 190 17.33 5.78 1.79
N ILE A 191 17.21 6.87 2.55
CA ILE A 191 15.96 7.59 2.78
C ILE A 191 15.46 8.21 1.47
N ASP A 192 16.35 8.78 0.65
CA ASP A 192 15.98 9.34 -0.66
C ASP A 192 15.44 8.26 -1.59
N ILE A 193 16.11 7.09 -1.62
CA ILE A 193 15.68 5.95 -2.44
C ILE A 193 14.34 5.41 -1.94
N GLN A 194 14.17 5.27 -0.62
CA GLN A 194 12.94 4.79 -0.02
C GLN A 194 11.76 5.71 -0.34
N ASN A 195 11.91 7.02 -0.15
CA ASN A 195 10.86 8.02 -0.39
C ASN A 195 10.60 8.34 -1.86
N SER A 196 11.46 7.87 -2.77
CA SER A 196 11.24 8.05 -4.20
C SER A 196 10.04 7.25 -4.73
N ASN A 197 9.42 7.77 -5.79
CA ASN A 197 8.37 7.11 -6.56
C ASN A 197 8.92 6.03 -7.54
N PHE A 198 10.19 5.65 -7.41
CA PHE A 198 10.81 4.64 -8.26
C PHE A 198 10.23 3.25 -8.01
N THR A 199 10.22 2.41 -9.04
CA THR A 199 9.86 1.00 -8.89
C THR A 199 10.97 0.23 -8.18
N VAL A 200 10.65 -0.93 -7.61
CA VAL A 200 11.63 -1.74 -6.86
C VAL A 200 12.87 -2.10 -7.68
N PRO A 201 12.79 -2.52 -8.97
CA PRO A 201 13.98 -2.75 -9.78
C PRO A 201 14.90 -1.52 -9.88
N ILE A 202 14.32 -0.33 -9.99
CA ILE A 202 15.07 0.93 -10.04
C ILE A 202 15.74 1.20 -8.69
N LYS A 203 14.99 1.06 -7.58
CA LYS A 203 15.56 1.22 -6.24
C LYS A 203 16.70 0.22 -5.99
N LEU A 204 16.57 -1.01 -6.47
CA LEU A 204 17.59 -2.05 -6.43
C LEU A 204 18.86 -1.66 -7.21
N LEU A 205 18.72 -1.05 -8.39
CA LEU A 205 19.86 -0.50 -9.14
C LEU A 205 20.56 0.61 -8.35
N LEU A 206 19.79 1.55 -7.78
CA LEU A 206 20.32 2.67 -7.02
C LEU A 206 21.09 2.21 -5.78
N ILE A 207 20.54 1.28 -4.98
CA ILE A 207 21.29 0.75 -3.83
C ILE A 207 22.51 -0.08 -4.26
N ASN A 208 22.46 -0.77 -5.39
CA ASN A 208 23.61 -1.52 -5.89
C ASN A 208 24.77 -0.55 -6.25
N GLN A 209 24.46 0.64 -6.72
CA GLN A 209 25.44 1.67 -7.08
C GLN A 209 25.91 2.50 -5.88
N TYR A 210 24.98 3.01 -5.08
CA TYR A 210 25.26 4.03 -4.06
C TYR A 210 25.28 3.47 -2.63
N ILE A 211 24.63 2.33 -2.35
CA ILE A 211 24.46 1.77 -1.00
C ILE A 211 24.65 0.24 -0.99
N PRO A 212 25.82 -0.26 -1.44
CA PRO A 212 26.03 -1.69 -1.70
C PRO A 212 25.80 -2.57 -0.47
N GLU A 213 25.98 -2.04 0.75
CA GLU A 213 25.70 -2.77 1.99
C GLU A 213 24.24 -3.25 2.10
N ILE A 214 23.27 -2.41 1.71
CA ILE A 214 21.84 -2.78 1.73
C ILE A 214 21.55 -3.80 0.63
N PHE A 215 22.13 -3.61 -0.56
CA PHE A 215 22.00 -4.57 -1.65
C PHE A 215 22.54 -5.96 -1.25
N GLN A 216 23.70 -6.03 -0.59
CA GLN A 216 24.26 -7.28 -0.08
C GLN A 216 23.37 -7.93 0.99
N LYS A 217 22.72 -7.15 1.87
CA LYS A 217 21.75 -7.70 2.84
C LYS A 217 20.58 -8.38 2.15
N ILE A 218 19.99 -7.74 1.14
CA ILE A 218 18.89 -8.32 0.34
C ILE A 218 19.38 -9.58 -0.37
N LYS A 219 20.52 -9.51 -1.05
CA LYS A 219 21.12 -10.65 -1.76
C LYS A 219 21.38 -11.84 -0.84
N ASN A 220 21.95 -11.62 0.34
CA ASN A 220 22.22 -12.69 1.31
C ASN A 220 20.93 -13.34 1.82
N LYS A 221 19.89 -12.54 2.11
CA LYS A 221 18.58 -13.07 2.50
C LYS A 221 17.95 -13.88 1.37
N PHE A 222 18.02 -13.42 0.13
CA PHE A 222 17.51 -14.15 -1.03
C PHE A 222 18.25 -15.48 -1.24
N ILE A 223 19.59 -15.50 -1.16
CA ILE A 223 20.40 -16.72 -1.28
C ILE A 223 20.09 -17.72 -0.15
N LYS A 224 19.78 -17.22 1.05
CA LYS A 224 19.33 -18.09 2.16
C LYS A 224 18.00 -18.78 1.83
N ILE A 225 17.07 -18.08 1.17
CA ILE A 225 15.79 -18.64 0.73
C ILE A 225 15.99 -19.61 -0.44
N PHE A 226 16.92 -19.32 -1.35
CA PHE A 226 17.23 -20.14 -2.53
C PHE A 226 18.70 -20.58 -2.55
N PRO A 227 19.08 -21.64 -1.81
CA PRO A 227 20.48 -22.06 -1.67
C PRO A 227 21.16 -22.48 -2.97
N GLN A 228 20.41 -22.75 -4.04
CA GLN A 228 20.95 -23.00 -5.38
C GLN A 228 21.55 -21.75 -6.02
N ILE A 229 21.15 -20.55 -5.58
CA ILE A 229 21.66 -19.27 -6.09
C ILE A 229 22.95 -18.87 -5.39
N GLN A 230 23.93 -18.45 -6.19
CA GLN A 230 25.23 -17.95 -5.76
C GLN A 230 25.28 -16.43 -5.73
N ASP A 231 24.62 -15.76 -6.69
CA ASP A 231 24.73 -14.32 -6.86
C ASP A 231 23.48 -13.71 -7.51
N ILE A 232 23.27 -12.42 -7.32
CA ILE A 232 22.24 -11.57 -7.92
C ILE A 232 22.91 -10.29 -8.40
N LYS A 233 22.62 -9.90 -9.63
CA LYS A 233 23.10 -8.66 -10.25
C LYS A 233 21.93 -7.84 -10.77
N VAL A 234 22.05 -6.53 -10.69
CA VAL A 234 21.12 -5.59 -11.32
C VAL A 234 21.92 -4.78 -12.34
N ASP A 235 21.46 -4.80 -13.58
CA ASP A 235 22.06 -4.12 -14.71
C ASP A 235 21.06 -3.16 -15.34
N SER A 236 21.56 -2.15 -16.04
CA SER A 236 20.76 -1.27 -16.90
C SER A 236 21.26 -1.34 -18.33
N VAL A 237 20.35 -1.39 -19.30
CA VAL A 237 20.66 -1.31 -20.73
C VAL A 237 20.05 -0.03 -21.28
N SER A 238 20.82 0.74 -22.05
CA SER A 238 20.32 1.93 -22.74
C SER A 238 19.27 1.53 -23.78
N GLY A 239 18.07 2.09 -23.66
CA GLY A 239 17.01 2.04 -24.64
C GLY A 239 17.04 3.22 -25.61
N ASN A 240 15.98 3.34 -26.42
CA ASN A 240 15.80 4.46 -27.33
C ASN A 240 15.40 5.73 -26.58
N TYR A 241 15.69 6.91 -27.16
CA TYR A 241 15.27 8.21 -26.65
C TYR A 241 15.72 8.52 -25.21
N GLY A 242 16.90 8.03 -24.81
CA GLY A 242 17.44 8.27 -23.46
C GLY A 242 16.73 7.49 -22.35
N SER A 243 16.01 6.42 -22.69
CA SER A 243 15.51 5.46 -21.70
C SER A 243 16.59 4.47 -21.29
N PHE A 244 16.45 3.90 -20.09
CA PHE A 244 17.21 2.77 -19.59
C PHE A 244 16.22 1.72 -19.10
N PHE A 245 16.49 0.47 -19.46
CA PHE A 245 15.77 -0.66 -18.95
C PHE A 245 16.59 -1.33 -17.86
N VAL A 246 16.01 -1.46 -16.67
CA VAL A 246 16.63 -2.16 -15.54
C VAL A 246 16.21 -3.61 -15.54
N TYR A 247 17.20 -4.50 -15.46
CA TYR A 247 17.00 -5.94 -15.44
C TYR A 247 17.79 -6.59 -14.30
N ILE A 248 17.21 -7.64 -13.74
CA ILE A 248 17.80 -8.47 -12.71
C ILE A 248 18.34 -9.75 -13.33
N LYS A 249 19.52 -10.18 -12.91
CA LYS A 249 20.11 -11.47 -13.28
C LYS A 249 20.47 -12.25 -12.04
N ILE A 250 20.38 -13.56 -12.12
CA ILE A 250 20.82 -14.46 -11.04
C ILE A 250 21.90 -15.42 -11.54
N LYS A 251 22.75 -15.83 -10.61
CA LYS A 251 23.80 -16.81 -10.84
C LYS A 251 23.46 -18.07 -10.06
N GLU A 252 23.33 -19.20 -10.73
CA GLU A 252 23.01 -20.49 -10.10
C GLU A 252 24.23 -21.41 -10.04
N LYS A 253 24.30 -22.25 -9.00
CA LYS A 253 25.36 -23.25 -8.81
C LYS A 253 25.39 -24.23 -9.99
N GLY A 254 26.56 -24.35 -10.62
CA GLY A 254 26.77 -25.28 -11.74
C GLY A 254 26.40 -24.73 -13.11
N ILE A 255 25.93 -23.48 -13.21
CA ILE A 255 25.68 -22.80 -14.49
C ILE A 255 26.79 -21.76 -14.74
N THR A 256 27.43 -21.79 -15.92
CA THR A 256 28.56 -20.91 -16.25
C THR A 256 28.15 -19.48 -16.59
N ASP A 257 26.95 -19.29 -17.13
CA ASP A 257 26.41 -17.98 -17.49
C ASP A 257 25.47 -17.40 -16.42
N TRP A 258 25.09 -16.13 -16.58
CA TRP A 258 24.05 -15.50 -15.78
C TRP A 258 22.68 -15.81 -16.38
N ILE A 259 21.71 -16.12 -15.52
CA ILE A 259 20.32 -16.32 -15.92
C ILE A 259 19.66 -14.94 -15.98
N SER A 260 19.21 -14.57 -17.18
CA SER A 260 18.48 -13.32 -17.42
C SER A 260 17.09 -13.33 -16.79
N GLN A 261 16.54 -12.13 -16.53
CA GLN A 261 15.26 -11.91 -15.85
C GLN A 261 14.11 -12.75 -16.40
N GLU A 262 14.00 -12.84 -17.73
CA GLU A 262 12.97 -13.59 -18.45
C GLU A 262 12.99 -15.10 -18.17
N ASN A 263 14.14 -15.62 -17.72
CA ASN A 263 14.34 -17.03 -17.40
C ASN A 263 14.37 -17.29 -15.89
N ILE A 264 14.18 -16.25 -15.05
CA ILE A 264 14.00 -16.42 -13.61
C ILE A 264 12.58 -16.91 -13.36
N SER A 265 12.42 -17.96 -12.54
CA SER A 265 11.09 -18.43 -12.17
C SER A 265 10.27 -17.31 -11.52
N SER A 266 8.97 -17.23 -11.82
CA SER A 266 8.10 -16.18 -11.30
C SER A 266 8.11 -16.11 -9.78
N GLY A 267 8.15 -17.25 -9.09
CA GLY A 267 8.24 -17.33 -7.63
C GLY A 267 9.53 -16.71 -7.09
N MET A 268 10.68 -16.96 -7.73
CA MET A 268 11.96 -16.36 -7.34
C MET A 268 11.98 -14.86 -7.58
N TYR A 269 11.53 -14.41 -8.76
CA TYR A 269 11.49 -12.99 -9.07
C TYR A 269 10.62 -12.23 -8.08
N LYS A 270 9.37 -12.69 -7.85
CA LYS A 270 8.47 -12.05 -6.89
C LYS A 270 9.02 -12.07 -5.47
N THR A 271 9.65 -13.16 -5.04
CA THR A 271 10.29 -13.24 -3.72
C THR A 271 11.40 -12.19 -3.58
N LEU A 272 12.22 -11.99 -4.61
CA LEU A 272 13.23 -10.93 -4.59
C LEU A 272 12.60 -9.55 -4.50
N ILE A 273 11.52 -9.30 -5.25
CA ILE A 273 10.83 -8.01 -5.22
C ILE A 273 10.20 -7.75 -3.85
N HIS A 274 9.43 -8.68 -3.28
CA HIS A 274 8.86 -8.53 -1.94
C HIS A 274 9.92 -8.36 -0.87
N LEU A 275 10.99 -9.18 -0.93
CA LEU A 275 12.12 -9.02 -0.03
C LEU A 275 12.70 -7.60 -0.14
N SER A 276 12.84 -7.08 -1.35
CA SER A 276 13.36 -5.73 -1.60
C SER A 276 12.39 -4.65 -1.11
N GLU A 277 11.08 -4.83 -1.24
CA GLU A 277 10.07 -3.93 -0.65
C GLU A 277 10.28 -3.79 0.86
N LEU A 278 10.60 -4.88 1.58
CA LEU A 278 10.84 -4.82 3.03
C LEU A 278 11.99 -3.89 3.44
N PHE A 279 12.96 -3.67 2.55
CA PHE A 279 14.12 -2.80 2.80
C PHE A 279 14.01 -1.43 2.13
N LEU A 280 13.25 -1.32 1.04
CA LEU A 280 13.23 -0.15 0.16
C LEU A 280 11.90 0.62 0.20
N THR A 281 10.97 0.17 1.02
CA THR A 281 9.77 0.92 1.38
C THR A 281 10.10 1.91 2.51
N PRO A 282 9.59 3.15 2.47
CA PRO A 282 9.71 4.08 3.58
C PRO A 282 9.23 3.49 4.91
N GLU A 283 9.90 3.85 5.98
CA GLU A 283 9.39 3.55 7.32
C GLU A 283 8.04 4.25 7.53
N GLY A 284 7.16 3.57 8.27
CA GLY A 284 5.77 4.00 8.44
C GLY A 284 4.89 3.84 7.22
N SER A 285 5.23 2.95 6.29
CA SER A 285 4.29 2.54 5.24
C SER A 285 3.34 1.44 5.69
N VAL A 286 2.14 1.49 5.13
CA VAL A 286 1.14 0.43 5.22
C VAL A 286 1.14 -0.32 3.89
N ILE A 287 1.55 -1.58 3.91
CA ILE A 287 1.65 -2.44 2.74
C ILE A 287 0.41 -3.35 2.68
N LEU A 288 -0.34 -3.23 1.60
CA LEU A 288 -1.50 -4.06 1.28
C LEU A 288 -1.07 -5.11 0.27
N ILE A 289 -1.28 -6.40 0.57
CA ILE A 289 -0.96 -7.51 -0.34
C ILE A 289 -2.18 -8.41 -0.48
N ASP A 290 -2.75 -8.47 -1.67
CA ASP A 290 -3.83 -9.40 -1.95
C ASP A 290 -3.28 -10.75 -2.40
N GLU A 291 -3.91 -11.83 -1.95
CA GLU A 291 -3.54 -13.22 -2.23
C GLU A 291 -2.04 -13.43 -2.05
N PHE A 292 -1.56 -13.30 -0.81
CA PHE A 292 -0.14 -13.34 -0.46
C PHE A 292 0.60 -14.57 -1.05
N GLU A 293 -0.08 -15.72 -1.09
CA GLU A 293 0.35 -16.95 -1.74
C GLU A 293 0.55 -16.86 -3.26
N ASN A 294 -0.25 -16.07 -3.98
CA ASN A 294 -0.12 -15.91 -5.43
C ASN A 294 1.07 -14.99 -5.78
N SER A 295 1.55 -14.27 -4.78
CA SER A 295 2.68 -13.38 -4.85
C SER A 295 4.00 -14.07 -4.48
N LEU A 296 4.00 -15.31 -3.95
CA LEU A 296 5.21 -16.02 -3.53
C LEU A 296 5.18 -17.51 -3.94
N GLY A 297 6.34 -18.13 -4.13
CA GLY A 297 6.40 -19.60 -4.17
C GLY A 297 6.11 -20.17 -2.78
N ILE A 298 5.41 -21.31 -2.68
CA ILE A 298 5.03 -21.93 -1.38
C ILE A 298 6.24 -22.06 -0.44
N ASN A 299 7.39 -22.46 -0.97
CA ASN A 299 8.64 -22.65 -0.22
C ASN A 299 9.22 -21.35 0.38
N CYS A 300 8.73 -20.18 -0.03
CA CYS A 300 9.25 -18.87 0.38
C CYS A 300 8.37 -18.20 1.44
N ILE A 301 7.14 -18.69 1.62
CA ILE A 301 6.13 -18.08 2.50
C ILE A 301 6.68 -17.93 3.92
N ASP A 302 7.31 -18.97 4.48
CA ASP A 302 7.79 -18.94 5.86
C ASP A 302 8.88 -17.89 6.04
N SER A 303 9.87 -17.89 5.15
CA SER A 303 10.98 -16.93 5.21
C SER A 303 10.51 -15.50 5.02
N VAL A 304 9.55 -15.23 4.13
CA VAL A 304 9.02 -13.88 3.94
C VAL A 304 8.13 -13.48 5.13
N THR A 305 7.37 -14.41 5.69
CA THR A 305 6.54 -14.19 6.87
C THR A 305 7.38 -13.84 8.09
N ASP A 306 8.47 -14.58 8.35
CA ASP A 306 9.41 -14.28 9.43
C ASP A 306 9.97 -12.86 9.30
N LEU A 307 10.31 -12.45 8.08
CA LEU A 307 10.84 -11.11 7.81
C LEU A 307 9.79 -10.00 8.01
N ILE A 308 8.54 -10.27 7.67
CA ILE A 308 7.41 -9.38 7.95
C ILE A 308 7.21 -9.23 9.46
N LEU A 309 7.24 -10.34 10.21
CA LEU A 309 7.06 -10.34 11.66
C LEU A 309 8.23 -9.66 12.40
N GLU A 310 9.45 -9.79 11.89
CA GLU A 310 10.65 -9.08 12.38
C GLU A 310 10.57 -7.56 12.14
N ASN A 311 9.91 -7.12 11.07
CA ASN A 311 9.84 -5.70 10.71
C ASN A 311 8.76 -4.98 11.53
N ARG A 312 9.17 -4.03 12.38
CA ARG A 312 8.26 -3.25 13.22
C ARG A 312 7.93 -1.85 12.69
N ASN A 313 8.60 -1.45 11.62
CA ASN A 313 8.53 -0.11 11.05
C ASN A 313 7.48 -0.03 9.94
N LEU A 314 6.98 -1.17 9.46
CA LEU A 314 5.93 -1.29 8.46
C LEU A 314 4.67 -1.91 9.08
N GLN A 315 3.51 -1.62 8.50
CA GLN A 315 2.26 -2.31 8.79
C GLN A 315 1.84 -3.13 7.57
N PHE A 316 1.59 -4.41 7.75
CA PHE A 316 1.13 -5.31 6.69
C PHE A 316 -0.34 -5.67 6.89
N ILE A 317 -1.13 -5.53 5.82
CA ILE A 317 -2.51 -5.99 5.76
C ILE A 317 -2.60 -6.89 4.53
N ILE A 318 -2.61 -8.20 4.79
CA ILE A 318 -2.50 -9.21 3.74
C ILE A 318 -3.75 -10.08 3.71
N THR A 319 -4.08 -10.63 2.55
CA THR A 319 -5.15 -11.62 2.43
C THR A 319 -4.55 -12.97 2.05
N SER A 320 -5.19 -14.04 2.52
CA SER A 320 -4.89 -15.39 2.04
C SER A 320 -6.12 -16.28 2.10
N HIS A 321 -6.16 -17.26 1.21
CA HIS A 321 -7.05 -18.42 1.32
C HIS A 321 -6.26 -19.74 1.36
N HIS A 322 -4.92 -19.68 1.31
CA HIS A 322 -4.08 -20.86 1.22
C HIS A 322 -3.82 -21.46 2.60
N PRO A 323 -4.17 -22.76 2.85
CA PRO A 323 -4.01 -23.38 4.16
C PRO A 323 -2.58 -23.30 4.72
N TYR A 324 -1.56 -23.37 3.86
CA TYR A 324 -0.16 -23.23 4.28
C TYR A 324 0.15 -21.87 4.92
N VAL A 325 -0.24 -20.76 4.26
CA VAL A 325 -0.04 -19.39 4.80
C VAL A 325 -0.76 -19.25 6.13
N ILE A 326 -2.02 -19.69 6.16
CA ILE A 326 -2.88 -19.62 7.34
C ILE A 326 -2.22 -20.38 8.50
N ASN A 327 -1.83 -21.64 8.29
CA ASN A 327 -1.28 -22.48 9.36
C ASN A 327 0.11 -22.04 9.86
N ASN A 328 0.88 -21.31 9.06
CA ASN A 328 2.21 -20.83 9.44
C ASN A 328 2.21 -19.43 10.08
N ILE A 329 1.09 -18.71 10.04
CA ILE A 329 0.92 -17.43 10.73
C ILE A 329 0.11 -17.65 12.00
N SER A 330 0.62 -17.19 13.13
CA SER A 330 -0.05 -17.29 14.43
C SER A 330 -1.49 -16.70 14.37
N PRO A 331 -2.50 -17.39 14.94
CA PRO A 331 -3.89 -16.92 14.97
C PRO A 331 -4.10 -15.52 15.57
N GLU A 332 -3.18 -15.03 16.41
CA GLU A 332 -3.19 -13.66 16.95
C GLU A 332 -3.14 -12.58 15.87
N PHE A 333 -2.60 -12.92 14.68
CA PHE A 333 -2.54 -12.02 13.54
C PHE A 333 -3.79 -12.11 12.65
N TRP A 334 -4.73 -13.02 12.94
CA TRP A 334 -5.86 -13.29 12.06
C TRP A 334 -7.04 -12.37 12.33
N LYS A 335 -7.63 -11.90 11.24
CA LYS A 335 -8.98 -11.33 11.21
C LYS A 335 -9.82 -12.19 10.28
N ILE A 336 -10.70 -12.99 10.86
CA ILE A 336 -11.63 -13.86 10.14
C ILE A 336 -12.70 -12.98 9.52
N VAL A 337 -12.71 -12.89 8.19
CA VAL A 337 -13.64 -12.07 7.41
C VAL A 337 -14.91 -12.85 7.12
N LEU A 338 -16.03 -12.27 7.50
CA LEU A 338 -17.36 -12.81 7.34
C LEU A 338 -18.19 -11.85 6.48
N ARG A 339 -18.99 -12.40 5.57
CA ARG A 339 -19.93 -11.62 4.76
C ARG A 339 -21.35 -12.09 5.00
N LYS A 340 -22.25 -11.15 5.28
CA LYS A 340 -23.70 -11.39 5.36
C LYS A 340 -24.42 -10.31 4.55
N GLY A 341 -24.85 -10.68 3.34
CA GLY A 341 -25.40 -9.72 2.37
C GLY A 341 -24.37 -8.64 2.00
N GLY A 342 -24.77 -7.37 2.10
CA GLY A 342 -23.90 -6.22 1.91
C GLY A 342 -22.97 -5.91 3.09
N SER A 343 -23.04 -6.64 4.22
CA SER A 343 -22.18 -6.36 5.39
C SER A 343 -20.96 -7.28 5.41
N ILE A 344 -19.77 -6.70 5.47
CA ILE A 344 -18.49 -7.36 5.74
C ILE A 344 -18.13 -7.06 7.20
N SER A 345 -17.92 -8.09 8.01
CA SER A 345 -17.48 -7.96 9.40
C SER A 345 -16.28 -8.86 9.66
N THR A 346 -15.56 -8.60 10.76
CA THR A 346 -14.41 -9.39 11.15
C THR A 346 -14.48 -9.85 12.59
N LYS A 347 -13.85 -10.99 12.87
CA LYS A 347 -13.63 -11.50 14.23
C LYS A 347 -12.17 -11.87 14.39
N ASN A 348 -11.66 -11.73 15.61
CA ASN A 348 -10.36 -12.33 15.94
C ASN A 348 -10.49 -13.85 15.90
N ALA A 349 -9.40 -14.56 15.59
CA ALA A 349 -9.34 -15.97 15.90
C ALA A 349 -9.31 -16.11 17.43
N GLU A 350 -10.32 -16.76 18.01
CA GLU A 350 -10.30 -17.12 19.44
C GLU A 350 -9.34 -18.30 19.63
N TYR A 351 -8.52 -18.23 20.68
CA TYR A 351 -7.60 -19.29 21.09
C TYR A 351 -8.28 -20.32 21.99
#